data_AF-A0A3A6JCX8-F1
#
_entry.id   AF-A0A3A6JCX8-F1
#
_cell.length_a   1.000
_cell.length_b   1.000
_cell.length_c   1.000
_cell.angle_alpha   90.00
_cell.angle_beta   90.00
_cell.angle_gamma   90.00
#
_symmetry.space_group_name_H-M   'P 1'
#
loop_
_entity.id
_entity.type
_entity.pdbx_description
1 polymer ?
#
loop_
_entity_poly.entity_id
_entity_poly.type
_entity_poly.pdbx_seq_one_letter_code
_entity_poly.pdbx_strand_id
1 'polypeptide(L)'
;MDDKQILDLYWERSEAAISETSKKYGKYCRYIAFNILHNDEDSEECVNDTYLRAWNSIPPNRPSVLKTFLGKITRNLSLDRYELLNAKKRNGGQMPLILDEIQECIPSLDSTENIVEEIALTDILNRFLSSLSLEQRKIFMRRYWYLSPIKEIATEYDMSESKIKMSLFRSRNELKKLLEKEGISV
;
A
#
# COMPACT_ATOMS: atom_id res chain seq x y z
N MET A 1 4.21 -21.83 11.38
CA MET A 1 2.81 -21.96 10.95
C MET A 1 2.65 -21.34 9.56
N ASP A 2 1.95 -22.02 8.65
CA ASP A 2 1.66 -21.49 7.32
C ASP A 2 0.41 -20.59 7.30
N ASP A 3 0.11 -19.96 6.16
CA ASP A 3 -1.02 -19.02 6.03
C ASP A 3 -2.38 -19.71 6.23
N LYS A 4 -2.50 -20.96 5.78
CA LYS A 4 -3.75 -21.72 5.85
C LYS A 4 -4.09 -22.06 7.30
N GLN A 5 -3.10 -22.51 8.06
CA GLN A 5 -3.23 -22.80 9.49
C GLN A 5 -3.62 -21.54 10.29
N ILE A 6 -3.02 -20.39 10.01
CA ILE A 6 -3.41 -19.12 10.66
C ILE A 6 -4.85 -18.76 10.32
N LEU A 7 -5.27 -18.94 9.06
CA LEU A 7 -6.66 -18.71 8.64
C LEU A 7 -7.65 -19.65 9.33
N ASP A 8 -7.28 -20.91 9.53
CA ASP A 8 -8.11 -21.88 10.25
C ASP A 8 -8.32 -21.43 11.70
N LEU A 9 -7.27 -20.94 12.38
CA LEU A 9 -7.40 -20.37 13.74
C LEU A 9 -8.35 -19.17 13.79
N TYR A 10 -8.33 -18.28 12.80
CA TYR A 10 -9.29 -17.16 12.72
C TYR A 10 -10.73 -17.67 12.55
N TRP A 11 -10.94 -18.68 11.71
CA TRP A 11 -12.26 -19.29 11.48
C TRP A 11 -12.79 -20.01 12.72
N GLU A 12 -11.92 -20.65 13.48
CA GLU A 12 -12.21 -21.30 14.75
C GLU A 12 -12.39 -20.31 15.91
N ARG A 13 -12.16 -19.00 15.68
CA ARG A 13 -12.17 -17.96 16.71
C ARG A 13 -11.19 -18.28 17.85
N SER A 14 -10.04 -18.83 17.52
CA SER A 14 -8.95 -19.07 18.46
C SER A 14 -8.09 -17.82 18.59
N GLU A 15 -7.87 -17.35 19.83
CA GLU A 15 -7.01 -16.18 20.11
C GLU A 15 -5.56 -16.38 19.62
N ALA A 16 -5.13 -17.64 19.46
CA ALA A 16 -3.83 -17.98 18.87
C ALA A 16 -3.67 -17.45 17.42
N ALA A 17 -4.78 -17.15 16.72
CA ALA A 17 -4.73 -16.53 15.41
C ALA A 17 -3.98 -15.19 15.44
N ILE A 18 -4.20 -14.38 16.48
CA ILE A 18 -3.57 -13.06 16.62
C ILE A 18 -2.07 -13.21 16.90
N SER A 19 -1.69 -14.09 17.83
CA SER A 19 -0.29 -14.28 18.19
C SER A 19 0.54 -14.86 17.04
N GLU A 20 0.01 -15.86 16.32
CA GLU A 20 0.68 -16.44 15.15
C GLU A 20 0.73 -15.46 13.97
N THR A 21 -0.31 -14.65 13.77
CA THR A 21 -0.29 -13.56 12.78
C THR A 21 0.77 -12.52 13.12
N SER A 22 0.84 -12.08 14.38
CA SER A 22 1.82 -11.12 14.85
C SER A 22 3.24 -11.64 14.69
N LYS A 23 3.48 -12.89 15.08
CA LYS A 23 4.79 -13.54 14.93
C LYS A 23 5.25 -13.60 13.48
N LYS A 24 4.33 -13.89 12.55
CA LYS A 24 4.67 -14.07 11.13
C LYS A 24 4.70 -12.77 10.33
N TYR A 25 3.77 -11.85 10.57
CA TYR A 25 3.56 -10.65 9.76
C TYR A 25 3.77 -9.34 10.52
N GLY A 26 4.04 -9.35 11.82
CA GLY A 26 4.18 -8.12 12.61
C GLY A 26 5.25 -7.18 12.06
N LYS A 27 6.44 -7.69 11.69
CA LYS A 27 7.47 -6.88 11.02
C LYS A 27 7.00 -6.30 9.68
N TYR A 28 6.20 -7.04 8.93
CA TYR A 28 5.68 -6.63 7.64
C TYR A 28 4.62 -5.52 7.78
N CYS A 29 3.66 -5.69 8.70
CA CYS A 29 2.65 -4.68 9.00
C CYS A 29 3.30 -3.43 9.59
N ARG A 30 4.21 -3.58 10.56
CA ARG A 30 4.96 -2.46 11.16
C ARG A 30 5.73 -1.66 10.11
N TYR A 31 6.38 -2.36 9.17
CA TYR A 31 7.10 -1.70 8.08
C TYR A 31 6.17 -0.82 7.23
N ILE A 32 4.98 -1.31 6.87
CA ILE A 32 3.98 -0.53 6.12
C ILE A 32 3.52 0.67 6.93
N ALA A 33 3.13 0.46 8.19
CA ALA A 33 2.61 1.52 9.05
C ALA A 33 3.67 2.62 9.29
N PHE A 34 4.91 2.23 9.57
CA PHE A 34 5.99 3.17 9.86
C PHE A 34 6.39 4.02 8.65
N ASN A 35 6.33 3.47 7.44
CA ASN A 35 6.59 4.25 6.23
C ASN A 35 5.53 5.34 5.96
N ILE A 36 4.34 5.22 6.57
CA ILE A 36 3.25 6.19 6.44
C ILE A 36 3.25 7.17 7.62
N LEU A 37 3.35 6.65 8.85
CA LEU A 37 3.15 7.42 10.08
C LEU A 37 4.44 8.04 10.62
N HIS A 38 5.60 7.41 10.36
CA HIS A 38 6.91 7.83 10.87
C HIS A 38 6.95 8.03 12.40
N ASN A 39 6.10 7.30 13.13
CA ASN A 39 6.02 7.30 14.59
C ASN A 39 5.89 5.85 15.06
N ASP A 40 6.74 5.41 15.97
CA ASP A 40 6.76 4.03 16.44
C ASP A 40 5.48 3.64 17.21
N GLU A 41 4.99 4.52 18.09
CA GLU A 41 3.78 4.27 18.89
C GLU A 41 2.53 4.17 18.01
N ASP A 42 2.33 5.15 17.11
CA ASP A 42 1.21 5.14 16.16
C ASP A 42 1.28 3.93 15.22
N SER A 43 2.49 3.50 14.86
CA SER A 43 2.70 2.31 14.02
C SER A 43 2.33 1.03 14.74
N GLU A 44 2.75 0.86 16.00
CA GLU A 44 2.36 -0.29 16.82
C GLU A 44 0.85 -0.33 17.06
N GLU A 45 0.23 0.82 17.31
CA GLU A 45 -1.23 0.93 17.43
C GLU A 45 -1.94 0.49 16.13
N CYS A 46 -1.49 0.99 14.97
CA CYS A 46 -2.03 0.55 13.67
C CYS A 46 -1.86 -0.95 13.42
N VAL A 47 -0.76 -1.55 13.86
CA VAL A 47 -0.54 -3.00 13.75
C VAL A 47 -1.53 -3.77 14.63
N ASN A 48 -1.79 -3.31 15.85
CA ASN A 48 -2.81 -3.91 16.71
C ASN A 48 -4.22 -3.77 16.13
N ASP A 49 -4.57 -2.59 15.62
CA ASP A 49 -5.83 -2.33 14.94
C ASP A 49 -5.99 -3.21 13.69
N THR A 50 -4.89 -3.52 12.99
CA THR A 50 -4.88 -4.46 11.86
C THR A 50 -5.35 -5.84 12.30
N TYR A 51 -4.82 -6.35 13.42
CA TYR A 51 -5.20 -7.68 13.92
C TYR A 51 -6.66 -7.71 14.37
N LEU A 52 -7.14 -6.65 15.03
CA LEU A 52 -8.53 -6.52 15.41
C LEU A 52 -9.45 -6.49 14.18
N ARG A 53 -9.08 -5.74 13.14
CA ARG A 53 -9.87 -5.68 11.89
C ARG A 53 -9.83 -7.00 11.13
N ALA A 54 -8.70 -7.71 11.13
CA ALA A 54 -8.62 -9.07 10.57
C ALA A 54 -9.51 -10.04 11.35
N TRP A 55 -9.48 -9.99 12.69
CA TRP A 55 -10.35 -10.78 13.57
C TRP A 55 -11.83 -10.50 13.30
N ASN A 56 -12.22 -9.24 13.13
CA ASN A 56 -13.62 -8.91 12.85
C ASN A 56 -14.07 -9.25 11.42
N SER A 57 -13.12 -9.42 10.49
CA SER A 57 -13.42 -9.68 9.07
C SER A 57 -13.39 -11.16 8.71
N ILE A 58 -12.71 -11.99 9.51
CA ILE A 58 -12.53 -13.43 9.29
C ILE A 58 -13.12 -14.18 10.49
N PRO A 59 -14.19 -14.98 10.31
CA PRO A 59 -15.08 -15.12 9.14
C PRO A 59 -16.02 -13.89 8.91
N PRO A 60 -16.71 -13.76 7.75
CA PRO A 60 -16.87 -14.74 6.66
C PRO A 60 -15.80 -14.66 5.56
N ASN A 61 -14.94 -13.64 5.56
CA ASN A 61 -13.92 -13.53 4.53
C ASN A 61 -12.85 -14.62 4.70
N ARG A 62 -12.38 -15.18 3.59
CA ARG A 62 -11.23 -16.08 3.58
C ARG A 62 -10.26 -15.66 2.49
N PRO A 63 -9.28 -14.77 2.80
CA PRO A 63 -8.40 -14.21 1.80
C PRO A 63 -7.52 -15.31 1.17
N SER A 64 -7.36 -15.25 -0.15
CA SER A 64 -6.48 -16.17 -0.89
C SER A 64 -5.00 -15.96 -0.56
N VAL A 65 -4.62 -14.73 -0.20
CA VAL A 65 -3.25 -14.37 0.21
C VAL A 65 -3.32 -13.55 1.49
N LEU A 66 -3.05 -14.18 2.63
CA LEU A 66 -3.14 -13.55 3.95
C LEU A 66 -2.21 -12.33 4.08
N LYS A 67 -0.99 -12.43 3.53
CA LYS A 67 -0.02 -11.31 3.52
C LYS A 67 -0.60 -10.05 2.87
N THR A 68 -1.20 -10.18 1.68
CA THR A 68 -1.79 -9.03 0.96
C THR A 68 -3.01 -8.48 1.68
N PHE A 69 -3.83 -9.36 2.26
CA PHE A 69 -5.00 -8.96 3.05
C PHE A 69 -4.61 -8.11 4.26
N LEU A 70 -3.64 -8.58 5.05
CA LEU A 70 -3.13 -7.82 6.20
C LEU A 70 -2.48 -6.51 5.75
N GLY A 71 -1.65 -6.55 4.71
CA GLY A 71 -1.00 -5.35 4.18
C GLY A 71 -1.98 -4.27 3.73
N LYS A 72 -3.09 -4.66 3.08
CA LYS A 72 -4.16 -3.72 2.70
C LYS A 72 -4.82 -3.09 3.93
N ILE A 73 -5.16 -3.90 4.93
CA ILE A 73 -5.77 -3.40 6.18
C ILE A 73 -4.83 -2.41 6.87
N THR A 74 -3.57 -2.79 7.08
CA THR A 74 -2.58 -1.93 7.73
C THR A 74 -2.39 -0.62 6.97
N ARG A 75 -2.20 -0.70 5.65
CA ARG A 75 -1.99 0.49 4.82
C ARG A 75 -3.15 1.47 4.93
N ASN A 76 -4.38 0.97 4.86
CA ASN A 76 -5.57 1.82 4.96
C ASN A 76 -5.69 2.46 6.34
N LEU A 77 -5.56 1.68 7.42
CA LEU A 77 -5.61 2.21 8.78
C LEU A 77 -4.52 3.27 9.04
N SER A 78 -3.31 3.06 8.51
CA SER A 78 -2.22 4.02 8.63
C SER A 78 -2.47 5.30 7.83
N LEU A 79 -3.10 5.21 6.66
CA LEU A 79 -3.50 6.40 5.88
C LEU A 79 -4.62 7.18 6.60
N ASP A 80 -5.65 6.49 7.07
CA ASP A 80 -6.74 7.11 7.85
C ASP A 80 -6.18 7.85 9.07
N ARG A 81 -5.26 7.21 9.81
CA ARG A 81 -4.60 7.83 10.98
C ARG A 81 -3.69 8.98 10.58
N TYR A 82 -2.94 8.86 9.48
CA TYR A 82 -2.14 9.96 8.93
C TYR A 82 -3.01 11.19 8.60
N GLU A 83 -4.13 11.00 7.91
CA GLU A 83 -5.06 12.10 7.58
C GLU A 83 -5.58 12.79 8.84
N LEU A 84 -6.00 12.04 9.85
CA LEU A 84 -6.49 12.57 11.13
C LEU A 84 -5.42 13.38 11.89
N LEU A 85 -4.16 12.93 11.87
CA LEU A 85 -3.04 13.61 12.53
C LEU A 85 -2.64 14.89 11.80
N ASN A 86 -2.65 14.87 10.46
CA ASN A 86 -2.22 16.01 9.63
C ASN A 86 -3.33 17.05 9.39
N ALA A 87 -4.61 16.66 9.43
CA ALA A 87 -5.71 17.62 9.52
C ALA A 87 -5.59 18.53 10.76
N LYS A 88 -4.94 18.03 11.82
CA LYS A 88 -4.69 18.76 13.07
C LYS A 88 -3.36 19.53 13.08
N LYS A 89 -2.39 19.17 12.22
CA LYS A 89 -1.04 19.74 12.18
C LYS A 89 -0.56 19.84 10.72
N ARG A 90 -0.47 21.05 10.16
CA ARG A 90 0.14 21.30 8.84
C ARG A 90 1.66 21.10 8.88
N ASN A 91 2.17 19.88 9.01
CA ASN A 91 3.61 19.61 8.95
C ASN A 91 3.93 18.51 7.93
N GLY A 92 4.84 18.85 7.00
CA GLY A 92 5.25 18.00 5.88
C GLY A 92 6.12 16.82 6.31
N GLY A 93 5.61 15.61 6.03
CA GLY A 93 6.39 14.35 6.00
C GLY A 93 6.81 13.99 4.57
N GLN A 94 7.23 12.73 4.35
CA GLN A 94 7.50 12.22 2.99
C GLN A 94 6.24 11.94 2.18
N MET A 95 5.09 11.79 2.85
CA MET A 95 3.79 11.61 2.21
C MET A 95 3.46 12.74 1.22
N PRO A 96 3.58 14.05 1.57
CA PRO A 96 3.47 15.14 0.62
C PRO A 96 4.28 14.93 -0.67
N LEU A 97 5.56 14.54 -0.57
CA LEU A 97 6.41 14.35 -1.75
C LEU A 97 5.97 13.17 -2.63
N ILE A 98 5.48 12.08 -2.02
CA ILE A 98 4.97 10.92 -2.77
C ILE A 98 3.63 11.24 -3.42
N LEU A 99 2.76 11.96 -2.70
CA LEU A 99 1.49 12.44 -3.22
C LEU A 99 1.71 13.41 -4.38
N ASP A 100 2.63 14.37 -4.25
CA ASP A 100 3.03 15.28 -5.33
C ASP A 100 3.53 14.49 -6.56
N GLU A 101 4.38 13.47 -6.35
CA GLU A 101 4.87 12.61 -7.43
C GLU A 101 3.73 11.91 -8.21
N ILE A 102 2.70 11.44 -7.50
CA ILE A 102 1.55 10.74 -8.11
C ILE A 102 0.54 11.73 -8.68
N GLN A 103 0.32 12.87 -8.03
CA GLN A 103 -0.66 13.88 -8.44
C GLN A 103 -0.29 14.53 -9.78
N GLU A 104 1.00 14.59 -10.12
CA GLU A 104 1.46 14.94 -11.47
C GLU A 104 0.98 13.96 -12.57
N CYS A 105 0.50 12.77 -12.18
CA CYS A 105 0.17 11.65 -13.07
C CYS A 105 -1.31 11.26 -13.06
N ILE A 106 -2.04 11.56 -11.98
CA ILE A 106 -3.44 11.20 -11.82
C ILE A 106 -4.27 12.50 -11.87
N PRO A 107 -5.28 12.61 -12.76
CA PRO A 107 -6.16 13.77 -12.75
C PRO A 107 -6.90 13.88 -11.41
N SER A 108 -7.28 15.10 -11.02
CA SER A 108 -8.19 15.29 -9.88
C SER A 108 -9.46 14.49 -10.16
N LEU A 109 -9.67 13.43 -9.38
CA LEU A 109 -10.94 12.71 -9.33
C LEU A 109 -11.94 13.64 -8.64
N ASP A 110 -12.41 14.65 -9.36
CA ASP A 110 -13.65 15.32 -9.02
C ASP A 110 -14.78 14.35 -9.36
N SER A 111 -15.62 14.13 -8.37
CA SER A 111 -16.96 13.52 -8.44
C SER A 111 -17.11 12.03 -8.10
N THR A 112 -17.98 11.83 -7.10
CA THR A 112 -18.94 10.71 -6.89
C THR A 112 -18.51 9.31 -7.28
N GLU A 113 -18.20 8.51 -6.26
CA GLU A 113 -18.02 7.05 -6.26
C GLU A 113 -19.01 6.31 -7.16
N ASN A 114 -18.55 5.87 -8.33
CA ASN A 114 -19.24 4.92 -9.20
C ASN A 114 -18.44 3.61 -9.24
N ILE A 115 -19.04 2.50 -8.77
CA ILE A 115 -18.40 1.18 -8.72
C ILE A 115 -17.86 0.75 -10.09
N VAL A 116 -18.53 1.16 -11.18
CA VAL A 116 -18.09 0.85 -12.55
C VAL A 116 -16.75 1.53 -12.87
N GLU A 117 -16.55 2.77 -12.41
CA GLU A 117 -15.31 3.52 -12.62
C GLU A 117 -14.17 2.92 -11.78
N GLU A 118 -14.45 2.45 -10.56
CA GLU A 118 -13.46 1.75 -9.72
C GLU A 118 -12.97 0.44 -10.36
N ILE A 119 -13.89 -0.35 -10.95
CA ILE A 119 -13.54 -1.58 -11.67
C ILE A 119 -12.68 -1.26 -12.90
N ALA A 120 -13.09 -0.27 -13.70
CA ALA A 120 -12.34 0.14 -14.88
C ALA A 120 -10.94 0.64 -14.53
N LEU A 121 -10.82 1.47 -13.50
CA LEU A 121 -9.53 1.96 -13.00
C LEU A 121 -8.64 0.81 -12.50
N THR A 122 -9.22 -0.15 -11.78
CA THR A 122 -8.50 -1.34 -11.31
C THR A 122 -7.94 -2.16 -12.47
N ASP A 123 -8.71 -2.37 -13.54
CA ASP A 123 -8.23 -3.07 -14.74
C ASP A 123 -7.09 -2.30 -15.42
N ILE A 124 -7.23 -0.98 -15.59
CA ILE A 124 -6.20 -0.12 -16.17
C ILE A 124 -4.89 -0.21 -15.37
N LEU A 125 -4.95 -0.13 -14.04
CA LEU A 125 -3.79 -0.24 -13.17
C LEU A 125 -3.15 -1.64 -13.25
N ASN A 126 -3.96 -2.70 -13.33
CA ASN A 126 -3.44 -4.06 -13.50
C ASN A 126 -2.73 -4.24 -14.85
N ARG A 127 -3.29 -3.69 -15.94
CA ARG A 127 -2.65 -3.68 -17.26
C ARG A 127 -1.34 -2.90 -17.25
N PHE A 128 -1.33 -1.72 -16.63
CA PHE A 128 -0.12 -0.92 -16.44
C PHE A 128 0.96 -1.67 -15.68
N LEU A 129 0.64 -2.20 -14.49
CA LEU A 129 1.63 -2.95 -13.71
C LEU A 129 2.13 -4.15 -14.52
N SER A 130 1.25 -4.83 -15.25
CA SER A 130 1.60 -5.97 -16.10
C SER A 130 2.53 -5.61 -17.27
N SER A 131 2.45 -4.39 -17.81
CA SER A 131 3.33 -3.93 -18.89
C SER A 131 4.73 -3.54 -18.43
N LEU A 132 4.91 -3.19 -17.15
CA LEU A 132 6.22 -2.88 -16.59
C LEU A 132 7.12 -4.12 -16.56
N SER A 133 8.42 -3.92 -16.82
CA SER A 133 9.44 -4.93 -16.51
C SER A 133 9.42 -5.29 -15.02
N LEU A 134 9.90 -6.48 -14.68
CA LEU A 134 9.92 -6.94 -13.29
C LEU A 134 10.67 -5.97 -12.36
N GLU A 135 11.78 -5.39 -12.81
CA GLU A 135 12.54 -4.39 -12.08
C GLU A 135 11.73 -3.10 -11.87
N GLN A 136 11.15 -2.54 -12.94
CA GLN A 136 10.32 -1.33 -12.85
C GLN A 136 9.11 -1.54 -11.92
N ARG A 137 8.41 -2.68 -12.06
CA ARG A 137 7.24 -3.01 -11.23
C ARG A 137 7.63 -3.09 -9.76
N LYS A 138 8.75 -3.72 -9.43
CA LYS A 138 9.25 -3.79 -8.04
C LYS A 138 9.54 -2.40 -7.49
N ILE A 139 10.29 -1.58 -8.24
CA ILE A 139 10.61 -0.20 -7.84
C ILE A 139 9.33 0.62 -7.64
N PHE A 140 8.38 0.53 -8.57
CA PHE A 140 7.10 1.23 -8.52
C PHE A 140 6.28 0.83 -7.29
N MET A 141 6.14 -0.47 -7.03
CA MET A 141 5.42 -0.98 -5.86
C MET A 141 6.11 -0.57 -4.56
N ARG A 142 7.45 -0.61 -4.49
CA ARG A 142 8.19 -0.14 -3.31
C ARG A 142 7.94 1.33 -3.04
N ARG A 143 7.97 2.18 -4.08
CA ARG A 143 7.72 3.61 -3.92
C ARG A 143 6.28 3.94 -3.53
N TYR A 144 5.29 3.37 -4.23
CA TYR A 144 3.90 3.87 -4.14
C TYR A 144 2.96 3.00 -3.30
N TRP A 145 3.18 1.69 -3.27
CA TRP A 145 2.41 0.80 -2.39
C TRP A 145 2.99 0.78 -0.97
N TYR A 146 4.31 0.65 -0.85
CA TYR A 146 5.00 0.54 0.43
C TYR A 146 5.52 1.87 0.99
N LEU A 147 5.44 2.96 0.23
CA LEU A 147 5.95 4.28 0.61
C LEU A 147 7.44 4.25 1.02
N SER A 148 8.21 3.34 0.44
CA SER A 148 9.63 3.19 0.75
C SER A 148 10.41 4.43 0.29
N PRO A 149 11.36 4.95 1.10
CA PRO A 149 12.25 6.01 0.68
C PRO A 149 13.14 5.57 -0.50
N ILE A 150 13.43 6.49 -1.43
CA ILE A 150 14.27 6.21 -2.61
C ILE A 150 15.63 5.62 -2.21
N LYS A 151 16.23 6.12 -1.13
CA LYS A 151 17.50 5.61 -0.58
C LYS A 151 17.42 4.14 -0.14
N GLU A 152 16.30 3.74 0.47
CA GLU A 152 16.08 2.35 0.86
C GLU A 152 15.95 1.47 -0.38
N ILE A 153 15.14 1.89 -1.36
CA ILE A 153 14.94 1.18 -2.63
C ILE A 153 16.29 1.02 -3.37
N ALA A 154 17.07 2.10 -3.45
CA ALA A 154 18.39 2.09 -4.06
C ALA A 154 19.32 1.06 -3.40
N THR A 155 19.31 1.00 -2.07
CA THR A 155 20.12 0.06 -1.29
C THR A 155 19.66 -1.39 -1.50
N GLU A 156 18.35 -1.65 -1.48
CA GLU A 156 17.78 -3.00 -1.63
C GLU A 156 18.07 -3.61 -3.01
N TYR A 157 18.02 -2.79 -4.06
CA TYR A 157 18.23 -3.26 -5.44
C TYR A 157 19.65 -3.06 -5.97
N ASP A 158 20.59 -2.60 -5.14
CA ASP A 158 21.97 -2.28 -5.54
C ASP A 158 22.03 -1.33 -6.75
N MET A 159 21.31 -0.22 -6.66
CA MET A 159 21.18 0.78 -7.71
C MET A 159 21.45 2.18 -7.16
N SER A 160 21.87 3.11 -8.03
CA SER A 160 21.95 4.51 -7.63
C SER A 160 20.56 5.12 -7.43
N GLU A 161 20.43 6.07 -6.50
CA GLU A 161 19.18 6.83 -6.31
C GLU A 161 18.72 7.49 -7.62
N SER A 162 19.67 7.95 -8.46
CA SER A 162 19.38 8.51 -9.79
C SER A 162 18.73 7.49 -10.73
N LYS A 163 19.18 6.22 -10.71
CA LYS A 163 18.56 5.14 -11.49
C LYS A 163 17.13 4.86 -10.99
N ILE A 164 16.92 4.83 -9.68
CA ILE A 164 15.58 4.67 -9.08
C ILE A 164 14.65 5.81 -9.51
N LYS A 165 15.08 7.06 -9.36
CA LYS A 165 14.30 8.25 -9.77
C LYS A 165 13.93 8.20 -11.25
N MET A 166 14.88 7.83 -12.12
CA MET A 166 14.63 7.71 -13.56
C MET A 166 13.64 6.58 -13.89
N SER A 167 13.74 5.43 -13.20
CA SER A 167 12.80 4.32 -13.36
C SER A 167 11.37 4.71 -12.95
N LEU A 168 11.22 5.40 -11.81
CA LEU A 168 9.94 5.92 -11.32
C LEU A 168 9.34 6.95 -12.28
N PHE A 169 10.15 7.90 -12.77
CA PHE A 169 9.71 8.91 -13.73
C PHE A 169 9.19 8.28 -15.03
N ARG A 170 9.90 7.28 -15.58
CA ARG A 170 9.44 6.56 -16.78
C ARG A 170 8.13 5.82 -16.54
N SER A 171 8.04 5.09 -15.43
CA SER A 171 6.83 4.36 -15.05
C SER A 171 5.63 5.29 -14.88
N ARG A 172 5.82 6.46 -14.25
CA ARG A 172 4.82 7.51 -14.11
C ARG A 172 4.33 8.05 -15.46
N ASN A 173 5.25 8.32 -16.39
CA ASN A 173 4.88 8.77 -17.74
C ASN A 173 4.15 7.69 -18.56
N GLU A 174 4.50 6.42 -18.37
CA GLU A 174 3.80 5.28 -18.99
C GLU A 174 2.37 5.17 -18.44
N LEU A 175 2.19 5.30 -17.12
CA LEU A 175 0.87 5.32 -16.48
C LEU A 175 0.03 6.49 -17.01
N LYS A 176 0.60 7.70 -17.04
CA LYS A 176 -0.09 8.90 -17.54
C LYS A 176 -0.62 8.70 -18.97
N LYS A 177 0.25 8.22 -19.88
CA LYS A 177 -0.15 7.94 -21.27
C LYS A 177 -1.25 6.88 -21.37
N LEU A 178 -1.23 5.88 -20.50
CA LEU A 178 -2.28 4.86 -20.46
C LEU A 178 -3.61 5.47 -20.00
N LEU A 179 -3.61 6.26 -18.94
CA LEU A 179 -4.81 6.95 -18.44
C LEU A 179 -5.39 7.88 -19.52
N GLU A 180 -4.56 8.70 -20.17
CA GLU A 180 -4.97 9.60 -21.26
C GLU A 180 -5.63 8.82 -22.42
N LYS A 181 -5.08 7.65 -22.78
CA LYS A 181 -5.64 6.79 -23.85
C LYS A 181 -7.02 6.24 -23.49
N GLU A 182 -7.27 5.97 -22.21
CA GLU A 182 -8.54 5.43 -21.71
C GLU A 182 -9.56 6.55 -21.45
N GLY A 183 -9.28 7.79 -21.87
CA GLY A 183 -10.15 8.94 -21.68
C GLY A 183 -10.12 9.54 -20.28
N ILE A 184 -9.18 9.09 -19.44
CA ILE A 184 -8.90 9.61 -18.10
C ILE A 184 -7.79 10.66 -18.28
N SER A 185 -8.13 11.82 -18.84
CA SER A 185 -7.17 12.89 -19.17
C SER A 185 -7.11 13.98 -18.11
N VAL A 186 -5.93 14.63 -18.03
CA VAL A 186 -5.65 15.87 -17.26
C VAL A 186 -6.48 17.05 -17.75
#